data_AF-A0A2G5KIB8-F1
#
_entry.id   AF-A0A2G5KIB8-F1
#
_cell.length_a   1.000
_cell.length_b   1.000
_cell.length_c   1.000
_cell.angle_alpha   90.00
_cell.angle_beta   90.00
_cell.angle_gamma   90.00
#
_symmetry.space_group_name_H-M   'P 1'
#
loop_
_entity.id
_entity.type
_entity.pdbx_description
1 polymer ?
#
loop_
_entity_poly.entity_id
_entity_poly.type
_entity_poly.pdbx_seq_one_letter_code
_entity_poly.pdbx_strand_id
1 'polypeptide(L)'
;MYRIATRLNKADNRDSLKLVGLRFMAGLLFAIYISVTFLNGIEITDYIMGLIFILAFVFPLFKSEYYLGWVLGASFAFGAILPILFGSKLCLIFFLIYQLVDSLKRLLLSKVK
;
A
#
# COMPACT_ATOMS: atom_id res chain seq x y z
N MET A 1 18.95 -9.55 -30.06
CA MET A 1 18.80 -9.20 -28.63
C MET A 1 18.42 -7.73 -28.36
N TYR A 2 18.75 -6.77 -29.23
CA TYR A 2 18.40 -5.33 -29.08
C TYR A 2 16.88 -5.04 -28.96
N ARG A 3 16.03 -5.80 -29.65
CA ARG A 3 14.56 -5.62 -29.63
C ARG A 3 13.89 -6.06 -28.32
N ILE A 4 14.54 -6.94 -27.55
CA ILE A 4 14.04 -7.42 -26.24
C ILE A 4 14.44 -6.41 -25.15
N ALA A 5 15.69 -5.92 -25.19
CA ALA A 5 16.17 -4.88 -24.29
C ALA A 5 15.34 -3.59 -24.39
N THR A 6 14.95 -3.19 -25.59
CA THR A 6 14.12 -2.00 -25.82
C THR A 6 12.67 -2.16 -25.37
N ARG A 7 12.13 -3.39 -25.28
CA ARG A 7 10.79 -3.62 -24.70
C ARG A 7 10.81 -3.66 -23.18
N LEU A 8 11.88 -4.18 -22.58
CA LEU A 8 12.10 -4.10 -21.13
C LEU A 8 12.33 -2.66 -20.67
N ASN A 9 13.14 -1.90 -21.42
CA ASN A 9 13.50 -0.53 -21.08
C ASN A 9 12.35 0.48 -21.30
N LYS A 10 11.39 0.18 -22.19
CA LYS A 10 10.23 1.05 -22.46
C LYS A 10 9.09 0.93 -21.42
N ALA A 11 9.12 -0.11 -20.58
CA ALA A 11 8.19 -0.27 -19.46
C ALA A 11 8.66 0.46 -18.18
N ASP A 12 9.87 1.03 -18.20
CA ASP A 12 10.41 1.87 -17.12
C ASP A 12 9.92 3.32 -17.28
N ASN A 13 8.61 3.52 -17.35
CA ASN A 13 8.02 4.84 -17.15
C ASN A 13 8.03 5.11 -15.65
N ARG A 14 9.24 5.46 -15.19
CA ARG A 14 9.70 5.54 -13.81
C ARG A 14 8.70 6.31 -12.95
N ASP A 15 7.95 5.59 -12.11
CA ASP A 15 7.55 6.15 -10.83
C ASP A 15 8.83 6.78 -10.25
N SER A 16 8.86 8.11 -10.12
CA SER A 16 10.07 8.82 -9.70
C SER A 16 10.58 8.20 -8.41
N LEU A 17 11.90 8.00 -8.27
CA LEU A 17 12.46 7.49 -7.01
C LEU A 17 11.98 8.27 -5.79
N LYS A 18 11.68 9.57 -5.97
CA LYS A 18 11.05 10.42 -4.94
C LYS A 18 9.65 9.92 -4.55
N LEU A 19 8.85 9.53 -5.53
CA LEU A 19 7.50 9.01 -5.31
C LEU A 19 7.54 7.64 -4.63
N VAL A 20 8.40 6.74 -5.10
CA VAL A 20 8.65 5.41 -4.48
C VAL A 20 9.07 5.60 -3.01
N GLY A 21 10.04 6.48 -2.75
CA GLY A 21 10.50 6.81 -1.41
C GLY A 21 9.40 7.42 -0.53
N LEU A 22 8.55 8.29 -1.10
CA LEU A 22 7.42 8.87 -0.37
C LEU A 22 6.39 7.81 0.03
N ARG A 23 6.05 6.88 -0.87
CA ARG A 23 5.13 5.76 -0.58
C ARG A 23 5.68 4.86 0.53
N PHE A 24 6.97 4.52 0.42
CA PHE A 24 7.66 3.76 1.47
C PHE A 24 7.63 4.48 2.82
N MET A 25 7.99 5.77 2.84
CA MET A 25 8.01 6.56 4.06
C MET A 25 6.61 6.67 4.68
N ALA A 26 5.57 6.85 3.86
CA ALA A 26 4.19 6.86 4.32
C ALA A 26 3.80 5.53 4.98
N GLY A 27 4.09 4.38 4.33
CA GLY A 27 3.83 3.06 4.92
C GLY A 27 4.58 2.83 6.24
N LEU A 28 5.84 3.27 6.29
CA LEU A 28 6.69 3.15 7.47
C LEU A 28 6.20 4.01 8.64
N LEU A 29 5.86 5.28 8.39
CA LEU A 29 5.34 6.18 9.43
C LEU A 29 4.01 5.68 10.00
N PHE A 30 3.10 5.20 9.14
CA PHE A 30 1.85 4.60 9.61
C PHE A 30 2.09 3.39 10.50
N ALA A 31 2.94 2.47 10.07
CA ALA A 31 3.23 1.26 10.84
C ALA A 31 3.96 1.56 12.16
N ILE A 32 4.87 2.55 12.19
CA ILE A 32 5.50 3.00 13.44
C ILE A 32 4.45 3.60 14.37
N TYR A 33 3.58 4.48 13.86
CA TYR A 33 2.55 5.12 14.67
C TYR A 33 1.63 4.08 15.32
N ILE A 34 1.12 3.15 14.52
CA ILE A 34 0.33 2.00 14.98
C ILE A 34 1.08 1.21 16.05
N SER A 35 2.35 0.90 15.81
CA SER A 35 3.16 0.08 16.71
C SER A 35 3.39 0.76 18.05
N VAL A 36 3.69 2.07 18.04
CA VAL A 36 3.85 2.87 19.26
C VAL A 36 2.53 2.95 20.02
N THR A 37 1.44 3.27 19.34
CA THR A 37 0.10 3.36 19.93
C THR A 37 -0.34 2.05 20.55
N PHE A 38 -0.11 0.93 19.86
CA PHE A 38 -0.40 -0.42 20.34
C PHE A 38 0.41 -0.78 21.59
N LEU A 39 1.73 -0.54 21.57
CA LEU A 39 2.59 -0.84 22.71
C LEU A 39 2.24 -0.03 23.96
N ASN A 40 1.70 1.18 23.79
CA ASN A 40 1.23 2.02 24.89
C ASN A 40 -0.22 1.71 25.31
N GLY A 41 -0.88 0.71 24.70
CA GLY A 41 -2.26 0.31 25.03
C GLY A 41 -3.30 1.38 24.70
N ILE A 42 -3.02 2.28 23.75
CA ILE A 42 -3.95 3.34 23.37
C ILE A 42 -4.95 2.77 22.36
N GLU A 43 -6.24 2.91 22.68
CA GLU A 43 -7.37 2.36 21.89
C GLU A 43 -7.52 3.01 20.49
N ILE A 44 -6.77 4.07 20.19
CA ILE A 44 -6.82 4.74 18.89
C ILE A 44 -6.25 3.88 17.74
N THR A 45 -5.53 2.79 18.07
CA THR A 45 -4.96 1.84 17.09
C THR A 45 -6.03 1.28 16.15
N ASP A 46 -7.21 0.95 16.66
CA ASP A 46 -8.30 0.37 15.87
C ASP A 46 -8.86 1.35 14.85
N TYR A 47 -8.96 2.62 15.22
CA TYR A 47 -9.38 3.69 14.31
C TYR A 47 -8.35 3.93 13.21
N ILE A 48 -7.05 3.84 13.53
CA ILE A 48 -5.98 3.98 12.53
C ILE A 48 -6.02 2.80 11.55
N MET A 49 -6.24 1.57 12.03
CA MET A 49 -6.44 0.41 11.16
C MET A 49 -7.62 0.61 10.22
N GLY A 50 -8.77 1.05 10.74
CA GLY A 50 -9.96 1.34 9.94
C GLY A 50 -9.72 2.42 8.89
N LEU A 51 -8.95 3.46 9.23
CA LEU A 51 -8.61 4.55 8.32
C LEU A 51 -7.80 4.07 7.10
N ILE A 52 -6.91 3.08 7.26
CA ILE A 52 -6.15 2.50 6.14
C ILE A 52 -7.09 1.83 5.12
N PHE A 53 -8.17 1.18 5.57
CA PHE A 53 -9.18 0.63 4.65
C PHE A 53 -9.89 1.71 3.85
N ILE A 54 -10.22 2.84 4.48
CA ILE A 54 -10.84 3.99 3.78
C ILE A 54 -9.87 4.56 2.74
N LEU A 55 -8.59 4.69 3.10
CA LEU A 55 -7.56 5.17 2.17
C LEU A 55 -7.37 4.24 0.97
N ALA A 56 -7.59 2.93 1.11
CA ALA A 56 -7.47 1.96 0.02
C ALA A 56 -8.44 2.20 -1.15
N PHE A 57 -9.56 2.90 -0.92
CA PHE A 57 -10.49 3.28 -1.98
C PHE A 57 -9.94 4.38 -2.90
N VAL A 58 -9.03 5.21 -2.39
CA VAL A 58 -8.48 6.37 -3.12
C VAL A 58 -7.07 6.08 -3.60
N PHE A 59 -6.24 5.45 -2.76
CA PHE A 59 -4.83 5.21 -3.01
C PHE A 59 -4.55 3.71 -3.23
N PRO A 60 -3.65 3.36 -4.17
CA PRO A 60 -3.26 1.97 -4.43
C PRO A 60 -2.30 1.46 -3.34
N LEU A 61 -2.82 1.21 -2.13
CA LEU A 61 -2.05 0.78 -0.96
C LEU A 61 -1.45 -0.63 -1.08
N PHE A 62 -1.85 -1.41 -2.09
CA PHE A 62 -1.27 -2.72 -2.41
C PHE A 62 0.12 -2.65 -3.07
N LYS A 63 0.61 -1.45 -3.37
CA LYS A 63 1.94 -1.21 -3.94
C LYS A 63 3.04 -1.66 -2.96
N SER A 64 4.08 -2.30 -3.49
CA SER A 64 5.12 -2.97 -2.69
C SER A 64 5.90 -2.02 -1.79
N GLU A 65 6.01 -0.74 -2.15
CA GLU A 65 6.66 0.29 -1.36
C GLU A 65 5.98 0.51 -0.01
N TYR A 66 4.63 0.59 0.02
CA TYR A 66 3.87 0.73 1.25
C TYR A 66 3.98 -0.52 2.12
N TYR A 67 3.92 -1.70 1.50
CA TYR A 67 4.04 -2.98 2.20
C TYR A 67 5.42 -3.16 2.84
N LEU A 68 6.49 -2.77 2.15
CA LEU A 68 7.85 -2.80 2.71
C LEU A 68 7.95 -1.89 3.94
N GLY A 69 7.44 -0.65 3.83
CA GLY A 69 7.39 0.29 4.96
C GLY A 69 6.59 -0.26 6.13
N TRP A 70 5.43 -0.87 5.85
CA TRP A 70 4.59 -1.53 6.83
C TRP A 70 5.33 -2.64 7.58
N VAL A 71 5.96 -3.57 6.85
CA VAL A 71 6.66 -4.71 7.46
C VAL A 71 7.79 -4.21 8.35
N LEU A 72 8.63 -3.30 7.86
CA LEU A 72 9.74 -2.77 8.66
C LEU A 72 9.26 -1.99 9.88
N GLY A 73 8.25 -1.14 9.70
CA GLY A 73 7.70 -0.31 10.77
C GLY A 73 6.92 -1.11 11.82
N ALA A 74 6.28 -2.23 11.48
CA ALA A 74 5.54 -3.04 12.44
C ALA A 74 6.37 -4.19 13.05
N SER A 75 7.51 -4.53 12.43
CA SER A 75 8.35 -5.64 12.90
C SER A 75 8.91 -5.46 14.31
N PHE A 76 9.09 -4.22 14.76
CA PHE A 76 9.62 -3.97 16.10
C PHE A 76 8.61 -4.24 17.23
N ALA A 77 7.31 -4.05 16.97
CA ALA A 77 6.27 -4.26 17.98
C ALA A 77 5.72 -5.70 17.96
N PHE A 78 5.57 -6.29 16.77
CA PHE A 78 4.88 -7.57 16.61
C PHE A 78 5.80 -8.71 16.12
N GLY A 79 7.09 -8.43 15.90
CA GLY A 79 8.01 -9.32 15.20
C GLY A 79 7.78 -9.31 13.68
N ALA A 80 8.60 -10.00 12.89
CA ALA A 80 8.52 -9.94 11.43
C ALA A 80 7.35 -10.75 10.83
N ILE A 81 7.04 -11.91 11.42
CA ILE A 81 6.10 -12.88 10.83
C ILE A 81 4.67 -12.32 10.76
N LEU A 82 4.22 -11.65 11.82
CA LEU A 82 2.83 -11.20 11.93
C LEU A 82 2.51 -10.04 10.95
N PRO A 83 3.32 -8.96 10.86
CA PRO A 83 3.15 -7.92 9.85
C PRO A 83 3.27 -8.42 8.41
N ILE A 84 4.15 -9.40 8.15
CA ILE A 84 4.29 -10.00 6.83
C ILE A 84 3.00 -10.69 6.45
N LEU A 85 2.54 -11.66 7.25
CA LEU A 85 1.37 -12.48 6.93
C LEU A 85 0.08 -11.64 6.89
N PHE A 86 -0.11 -10.78 7.88
CA PHE A 86 -1.28 -9.91 7.94
C PHE A 86 -1.27 -8.87 6.81
N GLY A 87 -0.14 -8.21 6.60
CA GLY A 87 0.01 -7.22 5.53
C GLY A 87 -0.14 -7.83 4.13
N SER A 88 0.27 -9.09 3.91
CA SER A 88 0.04 -9.77 2.63
C SER A 88 -1.45 -9.98 2.36
N LYS A 89 -2.22 -10.39 3.37
CA LYS A 89 -3.69 -10.51 3.24
C LYS A 89 -4.32 -9.15 2.98
N LEU A 90 -3.88 -8.10 3.68
CA LEU A 90 -4.35 -6.73 3.45
C LEU A 90 -4.04 -6.25 2.04
N CYS A 91 -2.85 -6.50 1.51
CA CYS A 91 -2.50 -6.11 0.13
C CYS A 91 -3.46 -6.74 -0.89
N LEU A 92 -3.83 -8.01 -0.70
CA LEU A 92 -4.80 -8.68 -1.56
C LEU A 92 -6.18 -8.00 -1.48
N ILE A 93 -6.64 -7.67 -0.27
CA ILE A 93 -7.90 -6.96 -0.05
C ILE A 93 -7.86 -5.56 -0.69
N PHE A 94 -6.79 -4.80 -0.47
CA PHE A 94 -6.62 -3.45 -1.05
C PHE A 94 -6.54 -3.49 -2.56
N PHE A 95 -5.91 -4.51 -3.14
CA PHE A 95 -5.91 -4.72 -4.58
C PHE A 95 -7.33 -4.91 -5.12
N LEU A 96 -8.13 -5.77 -4.50
CA LEU A 96 -9.53 -6.00 -4.90
C LEU A 96 -10.37 -4.73 -4.77
N ILE A 97 -10.27 -4.01 -3.66
CA ILE A 97 -10.98 -2.74 -3.43
C ILE A 97 -10.62 -1.73 -4.51
N TYR A 98 -9.32 -1.51 -4.73
CA TYR A 98 -8.85 -0.52 -5.70
C TYR A 98 -9.27 -0.90 -7.12
N GLN A 99 -9.16 -2.18 -7.49
CA GLN A 99 -9.56 -2.67 -8.80
C GLN A 99 -11.07 -2.50 -9.04
N LEU A 100 -11.91 -2.73 -8.02
CA LEU A 100 -13.35 -2.50 -8.11
C LEU A 100 -13.67 -1.02 -8.30
N VAL A 101 -13.05 -0.14 -7.51
CA VAL A 101 -13.25 1.32 -7.62
C VAL A 101 -12.82 1.83 -9.00
N ASP A 102 -11.67 1.40 -9.48
CA ASP A 102 -11.13 1.81 -10.77
C ASP A 102 -11.98 1.28 -11.94
N SER A 103 -12.51 0.06 -11.81
CA SER A 103 -13.47 -0.50 -12.78
C SER A 103 -14.81 0.23 -12.78
N LEU A 104 -15.34 0.59 -11.61
CA LEU A 104 -16.56 1.40 -11.49
C LEU A 104 -16.39 2.80 -12.09
N LYS A 105 -15.25 3.47 -11.82
CA LYS A 105 -14.92 4.77 -12.43
C LYS A 105 -14.91 4.68 -13.95
N ARG A 106 -14.27 3.64 -14.51
CA ARG A 106 -14.27 3.41 -15.97
C ARG A 106 -15.66 3.17 -16.54
N LEU A 107 -16.49 2.38 -15.88
CA LEU A 107 -17.87 2.12 -16.33
C LEU A 107 -18.75 3.38 -16.27
N LEU A 108 -18.64 4.19 -15.21
CA LEU A 108 -19.35 5.47 -15.11
C LEU A 108 -18.91 6.44 -16.21
N LEU A 109 -17.59 6.56 -16.46
CA LEU A 109 -17.05 7.42 -17.52
C LEU A 109 -17.44 6.93 -18.92
N SER A 110 -17.55 5.61 -19.13
CA SER A 110 -18.03 5.01 -20.38
C SER A 110 -19.50 5.28 -20.66
N LYS A 111 -20.32 5.53 -19.63
CA LYS A 111 -21.76 5.77 -19.77
C LYS A 111 -22.11 7.23 -20.03
N VAL A 112 -21.14 8.14 -19.80
CA VAL A 112 -21.28 9.59 -20.00
C VAL A 112 -20.82 10.03 -21.40
N LYS A 113 -20.20 9.13 -22.17
CA LYS A 113 -19.75 9.37 -23.54
C LYS A 113 -20.66 8.67 -24.54
#